data_AF-A0A934L1B6-F1
#
_entry.id   AF-A0A934L1B6-F1
#
_cell.length_a   1.000
_cell.length_b   1.000
_cell.length_c   1.000
_cell.angle_alpha   90.00
_cell.angle_beta   90.00
_cell.angle_gamma   90.00
#
_symmetry.space_group_name_H-M   'P 1'
#
loop_
_entity.id
_entity.type
_entity.pdbx_description
1 polymer ?
#
loop_
_entity_poly.entity_id
_entity_poly.type
_entity_poly.pdbx_seq_one_letter_code
_entity_poly.pdbx_strand_id
1 'polypeptide(L)'
;MAKLPKDHDEYLAALPDPQRKALQKLRATIRSAAPDAEECISYRLAAFRQDGMLVAYGATGKHCAFFPMNATSVAAHAAALAGWSTSKGTIRFQPETPLPAALVRRIVKERLAENAASRGATRDTGAVDAFLAELDHPLKAEFAVVRTQILAAAPGIEDGIKWNAPSFRTSDWFATLFLRATDRVQLILHFGAKAKDGTKCFVSIEDPEGMIEWLATDRAMVTVGTGKQLARRRKALQDLVRAWIAHLPPAKDGKA
;
A
#
# COMPACT_ATOMS: atom_id res chain seq x y z
N MET A 1 -15.03 5.67 -23.57
CA MET A 1 -13.82 5.30 -22.79
C MET A 1 -13.52 3.83 -23.05
N ALA A 2 -12.26 3.44 -23.25
CA ALA A 2 -11.91 2.02 -23.43
C ALA A 2 -12.17 1.24 -22.13
N LYS A 3 -12.79 0.07 -22.25
CA LYS A 3 -13.10 -0.85 -21.14
C LYS A 3 -11.79 -1.30 -20.47
N LEU A 4 -11.79 -1.36 -19.13
CA LEU A 4 -10.64 -1.88 -18.38
C LEU A 4 -10.56 -3.40 -18.57
N PRO A 5 -9.38 -3.97 -18.89
CA PRO A 5 -9.23 -5.42 -18.95
C PRO A 5 -9.43 -6.03 -17.56
N LYS A 6 -10.04 -7.21 -17.52
CA LYS A 6 -10.31 -7.96 -16.29
C LYS A 6 -9.10 -8.76 -15.82
N ASP A 7 -8.29 -9.24 -16.76
CA ASP A 7 -7.15 -10.12 -16.53
C ASP A 7 -6.04 -9.90 -17.57
N HIS A 8 -4.95 -10.64 -17.43
CA HIS A 8 -3.78 -10.55 -18.32
C HIS A 8 -4.11 -10.99 -19.75
N ASP A 9 -5.05 -11.93 -19.93
CA ASP A 9 -5.41 -12.44 -21.25
C ASP A 9 -6.20 -11.39 -22.04
N GLU A 10 -7.19 -10.74 -21.42
CA GLU A 10 -7.92 -9.61 -22.01
C GLU A 10 -6.97 -8.43 -22.28
N TYR A 11 -6.01 -8.17 -21.37
CA TYR A 11 -4.99 -7.12 -21.57
C TYR A 11 -4.13 -7.42 -22.81
N LEU A 12 -3.60 -8.63 -22.93
CA LEU A 12 -2.72 -9.04 -24.04
C LEU A 12 -3.45 -9.14 -25.38
N ALA A 13 -4.70 -9.63 -25.37
CA ALA A 13 -5.53 -9.74 -26.58
C ALA A 13 -5.82 -8.38 -27.23
N ALA A 14 -5.80 -7.29 -26.46
CA ALA A 14 -6.00 -5.94 -26.98
C ALA A 14 -4.76 -5.32 -27.65
N LEU A 15 -3.58 -5.95 -27.54
CA LEU A 15 -2.33 -5.40 -28.07
C LEU A 15 -2.03 -5.87 -29.50
N PRO A 16 -1.30 -5.06 -30.30
CA PRO A 16 -0.73 -5.49 -31.58
C PRO A 16 0.17 -6.72 -31.42
N ASP A 17 0.19 -7.58 -32.44
CA ASP A 17 0.89 -8.87 -32.42
C ASP A 17 2.36 -8.84 -31.95
N PRO A 18 3.22 -7.89 -32.39
CA PRO A 18 4.59 -7.84 -31.91
C PRO A 18 4.67 -7.62 -30.40
N GLN A 19 3.91 -6.64 -29.90
CA GLN A 19 3.87 -6.30 -28.47
C GLN A 19 3.25 -7.41 -27.64
N ARG A 20 2.16 -8.02 -28.13
CA ARG A 20 1.50 -9.17 -27.49
C ARG A 20 2.49 -10.32 -27.30
N LYS A 21 3.21 -10.72 -28.36
CA LYS A 21 4.20 -11.81 -28.31
C LYS A 21 5.35 -11.51 -27.35
N ALA A 22 5.86 -10.28 -27.36
CA ALA A 22 6.94 -9.86 -26.46
C ALA A 22 6.50 -9.90 -24.98
N LEU A 23 5.30 -9.40 -24.68
CA LEU A 23 4.77 -9.38 -23.31
C LEU A 23 4.29 -10.75 -22.83
N GLN A 24 3.84 -11.64 -23.72
CA GLN A 24 3.59 -13.06 -23.38
C GLN A 24 4.87 -13.75 -22.91
N LYS A 25 6.00 -13.53 -23.60
CA LYS A 25 7.32 -14.05 -23.15
C LYS A 25 7.74 -13.46 -21.80
N LEU A 26 7.48 -12.18 -21.58
CA LEU A 26 7.74 -11.52 -20.30
C LEU A 26 6.88 -12.12 -19.16
N ARG A 27 5.56 -12.26 -19.36
CA ARG A 27 4.63 -12.92 -18.42
C ARG A 27 5.11 -14.31 -18.05
N ALA A 28 5.46 -15.14 -19.03
CA ALA A 28 5.97 -16.49 -18.81
C ALA A 28 7.27 -16.50 -17.98
N THR A 29 8.16 -15.54 -18.25
CA THR A 29 9.42 -15.39 -17.50
C THR A 29 9.16 -14.99 -16.04
N ILE A 30 8.20 -14.09 -15.80
CA ILE A 30 7.83 -13.65 -14.45
C ILE A 30 7.18 -14.82 -13.68
N ARG A 31 6.20 -15.52 -14.27
CA ARG A 31 5.57 -16.70 -13.65
C ARG A 31 6.58 -17.78 -13.27
N SER A 32 7.58 -18.02 -14.12
CA SER A 32 8.64 -18.98 -13.80
C SER A 32 9.54 -18.53 -12.65
N ALA A 33 9.73 -17.22 -12.46
CA ALA A 33 10.52 -16.67 -11.38
C ALA A 33 9.75 -16.56 -10.05
N ALA A 34 8.44 -16.38 -10.13
CA ALA A 34 7.53 -16.16 -9.01
C ALA A 34 6.25 -17.02 -9.20
N PRO A 35 6.34 -18.35 -8.99
CA PRO A 35 5.22 -19.27 -9.23
C PRO A 35 4.01 -19.02 -8.31
N ASP A 36 4.24 -18.44 -7.14
CA ASP A 36 3.21 -18.14 -6.14
C ASP A 36 2.61 -16.73 -6.29
N ALA A 37 3.09 -15.95 -7.26
CA ALA A 37 2.59 -14.59 -7.47
C ALA A 37 1.23 -14.60 -8.17
N GLU A 38 0.28 -13.86 -7.62
CA GLU A 38 -1.04 -13.67 -8.19
C GLU A 38 -0.97 -12.71 -9.39
N GLU A 39 -1.62 -13.07 -10.49
CA GLU A 39 -1.83 -12.17 -11.63
C GLU A 39 -3.04 -11.26 -11.38
N CYS A 40 -2.84 -9.95 -11.47
CA CYS A 40 -3.92 -8.97 -11.34
C CYS A 40 -3.81 -7.82 -12.36
N ILE A 41 -4.84 -6.97 -12.41
CA ILE A 41 -4.82 -5.71 -13.19
C ILE A 41 -4.68 -4.52 -12.25
N SER A 42 -3.57 -3.81 -12.36
CA SER A 42 -3.20 -2.68 -11.50
C SER A 42 -2.70 -1.53 -12.37
N TYR A 43 -3.10 -0.29 -12.08
CA TYR A 43 -2.76 0.90 -12.90
C TYR A 43 -3.16 0.76 -14.38
N ARG A 44 -4.20 -0.05 -14.67
CA ARG A 44 -4.59 -0.47 -16.04
C ARG A 44 -3.49 -1.24 -16.79
N LEU A 45 -2.56 -1.85 -16.07
CA LEU A 45 -1.48 -2.70 -16.56
C LEU A 45 -1.66 -4.12 -16.04
N ALA A 46 -1.08 -5.08 -16.75
CA ALA A 46 -0.94 -6.44 -16.26
C ALA A 46 0.14 -6.47 -15.16
N ALA A 47 -0.20 -6.98 -13.98
CA ALA A 47 0.66 -6.94 -12.80
C ALA A 47 0.69 -8.28 -12.07
N PHE A 48 1.74 -8.44 -11.26
CA PHE A 48 1.92 -9.57 -10.35
C PHE A 48 1.99 -9.05 -8.91
N ARG A 49 1.39 -9.80 -7.99
CA ARG A 49 1.34 -9.49 -6.57
C ARG A 49 1.83 -10.69 -5.77
N GLN A 50 2.77 -10.45 -4.85
CA GLN A 50 3.19 -11.40 -3.82
C GLN A 50 3.80 -10.59 -2.68
N ASP A 51 3.19 -10.70 -1.49
CA ASP A 51 3.57 -9.92 -0.31
C ASP A 51 3.59 -8.39 -0.55
N GLY A 52 2.67 -7.93 -1.41
CA GLY A 52 2.67 -6.58 -1.97
C GLY A 52 2.76 -6.60 -3.50
N MET A 53 2.77 -5.41 -4.10
CA MET A 53 2.92 -5.30 -5.56
C MET A 53 4.33 -5.74 -5.95
N LEU A 54 4.44 -6.76 -6.82
CA LEU A 54 5.72 -7.36 -7.17
C LEU A 54 6.33 -6.65 -8.38
N VAL A 55 5.69 -6.80 -9.54
CA VAL A 55 6.09 -6.19 -10.81
C VAL A 55 4.86 -5.98 -11.70
N ALA A 56 4.97 -5.10 -12.70
CA ALA A 56 3.96 -4.96 -13.74
C ALA A 56 4.59 -4.87 -15.14
N TYR A 57 3.78 -5.06 -16.17
CA TYR A 57 4.19 -4.84 -17.55
C TYR A 57 3.05 -4.24 -18.38
N GLY A 58 3.42 -3.62 -19.50
CA GLY A 58 2.45 -3.15 -20.47
C GLY A 58 3.06 -2.62 -21.75
N ALA A 59 2.22 -2.04 -22.60
CA ALA A 59 2.66 -1.43 -23.85
C ALA A 59 1.99 -0.08 -24.10
N THR A 60 2.69 0.76 -24.85
CA THR A 60 2.15 1.98 -25.48
C THR A 60 2.29 1.83 -27.00
N GLY A 61 1.79 2.80 -27.78
CA GLY A 61 2.03 2.80 -29.23
C GLY A 61 3.50 2.85 -29.66
N LYS A 62 4.46 3.12 -28.74
CA LYS A 62 5.88 3.30 -29.07
C LYS A 62 6.83 2.22 -28.53
N HIS A 63 6.45 1.48 -27.50
CA HIS A 63 7.32 0.51 -26.82
C HIS A 63 6.52 -0.37 -25.84
N CYS A 64 7.12 -1.50 -25.47
CA CYS A 64 6.77 -2.28 -24.28
C CYS A 64 7.49 -1.73 -23.05
N ALA A 65 6.93 -1.96 -21.87
CA ALA A 65 7.49 -1.50 -20.60
C ALA A 65 7.38 -2.58 -19.52
N PHE A 66 8.43 -2.68 -18.71
CA PHE A 66 8.51 -3.49 -17.50
C PHE A 66 8.70 -2.57 -16.28
N PHE A 67 7.93 -2.82 -15.23
CA PHE A 67 7.85 -1.98 -14.04
C PHE A 67 8.23 -2.83 -12.82
N PRO A 68 9.41 -2.61 -12.21
CA PRO A 68 9.80 -3.30 -10.99
C PRO A 68 8.99 -2.92 -9.74
N MET A 69 8.13 -1.89 -9.83
CA MET A 69 7.26 -1.42 -8.75
C MET A 69 7.98 -0.93 -7.48
N ASN A 70 9.27 -0.59 -7.60
CA ASN A 70 10.05 0.15 -6.61
C ASN A 70 10.87 1.27 -7.29
N ALA A 71 11.60 2.02 -6.47
CA ALA A 71 12.45 3.14 -6.90
C ALA A 71 13.91 2.74 -7.16
N THR A 72 14.33 1.54 -6.78
CA THR A 72 15.74 1.15 -6.62
C THR A 72 16.19 0.12 -7.64
N SER A 73 15.32 -0.78 -8.11
CA SER A 73 15.74 -1.89 -8.99
C SER A 73 16.35 -1.40 -10.30
N VAL A 74 15.85 -0.31 -10.90
CA VAL A 74 16.44 0.21 -12.15
C VAL A 74 17.88 0.69 -11.90
N ALA A 75 18.13 1.41 -10.81
CA ALA A 75 19.45 1.89 -10.46
C ALA A 75 20.41 0.73 -10.11
N ALA A 76 19.93 -0.27 -9.36
CA ALA A 76 20.71 -1.45 -8.99
C ALA A 76 21.18 -2.28 -10.21
N HIS A 77 20.42 -2.25 -11.31
CA HIS A 77 20.74 -2.97 -12.55
C HIS A 77 21.21 -2.06 -13.69
N ALA A 78 21.65 -0.83 -13.41
CA ALA A 78 21.98 0.17 -14.44
C ALA A 78 22.98 -0.35 -15.48
N ALA A 79 24.03 -1.07 -15.06
CA ALA A 79 25.02 -1.64 -15.97
C ALA A 79 24.42 -2.72 -16.89
N ALA A 80 23.56 -3.59 -16.36
CA ALA A 80 22.88 -4.62 -17.14
C ALA A 80 21.78 -4.07 -18.05
N LEU A 81 21.31 -2.84 -17.76
CA LEU A 81 20.33 -2.10 -18.52
C LEU A 81 20.96 -1.11 -19.52
N ALA A 82 22.29 -1.13 -19.68
CA ALA A 82 22.97 -0.33 -20.69
C ALA A 82 22.42 -0.67 -22.08
N GLY A 83 21.89 0.34 -22.77
CA GLY A 83 21.25 0.18 -24.09
C GLY A 83 19.72 0.12 -24.07
N TRP A 84 19.08 0.02 -22.89
CA TRP A 84 17.63 0.19 -22.75
C TRP A 84 17.28 1.59 -22.26
N SER A 85 16.11 2.08 -22.67
CA SER A 85 15.58 3.35 -22.16
C SER A 85 14.94 3.13 -20.79
N THR A 86 15.42 3.83 -19.77
CA THR A 86 14.98 3.65 -18.38
C THR A 86 14.53 4.96 -17.72
N SER A 87 13.66 4.85 -16.72
CA SER A 87 13.40 5.89 -15.71
C SER A 87 13.41 5.25 -14.32
N LYS A 88 13.25 6.04 -13.24
CA LYS A 88 13.36 5.59 -11.85
C LYS A 88 12.65 4.27 -11.52
N GLY A 89 11.51 3.97 -12.17
CA GLY A 89 10.72 2.75 -11.94
C GLY A 89 10.23 2.09 -13.22
N THR A 90 10.87 2.32 -14.37
CA THR A 90 10.40 1.81 -15.66
C THR A 90 11.57 1.43 -16.55
N ILE A 91 11.45 0.27 -17.19
CA ILE A 91 12.38 -0.21 -18.21
C ILE A 91 11.59 -0.36 -19.51
N ARG A 92 11.97 0.40 -20.54
CA ARG A 92 11.30 0.41 -21.86
C ARG A 92 12.12 -0.40 -22.84
N PHE A 93 11.44 -1.22 -23.64
CA PHE A 93 12.07 -2.08 -24.64
C PHE A 93 11.18 -2.20 -25.88
N GLN A 94 11.80 -2.53 -27.01
CA GLN A 94 11.08 -2.79 -28.25
C GLN A 94 10.73 -4.29 -28.36
N PRO A 95 9.61 -4.67 -29.00
CA PRO A 95 9.27 -6.08 -29.21
C PRO A 95 10.39 -6.90 -29.87
N GLU A 96 11.15 -6.27 -30.77
CA GLU A 96 12.27 -6.86 -31.52
C GLU A 96 13.54 -7.00 -30.66
N THR A 97 13.66 -6.17 -29.62
CA THR A 97 14.79 -6.15 -28.68
C THR A 97 14.29 -6.33 -27.24
N PRO A 98 13.72 -7.50 -26.89
CA PRO A 98 13.13 -7.74 -25.58
C PRO A 98 14.18 -7.77 -24.47
N LEU A 99 13.73 -7.60 -23.24
CA LEU A 99 14.61 -7.74 -22.08
C LEU A 99 15.15 -9.17 -21.95
N PRO A 100 16.44 -9.35 -21.63
CA PRO A 100 16.99 -10.68 -21.41
C PRO A 100 16.27 -11.39 -20.27
N ALA A 101 15.81 -12.62 -20.50
CA ALA A 101 15.03 -13.37 -19.52
C ALA A 101 15.79 -13.57 -18.18
N ALA A 102 17.12 -13.69 -18.23
CA ALA A 102 17.96 -13.77 -17.04
C ALA A 102 17.90 -12.49 -16.19
N LEU A 103 17.88 -11.31 -16.82
CA LEU A 103 17.76 -10.03 -16.13
C LEU A 103 16.38 -9.86 -15.49
N VAL A 104 15.32 -10.21 -16.22
CA VAL A 104 13.95 -10.20 -15.68
C VAL A 104 13.84 -11.12 -14.47
N ARG A 105 14.32 -12.37 -14.56
CA ARG A 105 14.29 -13.31 -13.43
C ARG A 105 15.04 -12.77 -12.21
N ARG A 106 16.19 -12.14 -12.41
CA ARG A 106 16.97 -11.54 -11.33
C ARG A 106 16.19 -10.44 -10.63
N ILE A 107 15.66 -9.48 -11.39
CA ILE A 107 14.85 -8.38 -10.85
C ILE A 107 13.63 -8.91 -10.08
N VAL A 108 12.91 -9.89 -10.64
CA VAL A 108 11.73 -10.48 -9.97
C VAL A 108 12.11 -11.15 -8.65
N LYS A 109 13.20 -11.92 -8.60
CA LYS A 109 13.66 -12.59 -7.37
C LYS A 109 14.09 -11.61 -6.28
N GLU A 110 14.79 -10.54 -6.65
CA GLU A 110 15.16 -9.49 -5.71
C GLU A 110 13.92 -8.77 -5.17
N ARG A 111 12.94 -8.47 -6.04
CA ARG A 111 11.66 -7.87 -5.61
C ARG A 111 10.86 -8.78 -4.68
N LEU A 112 10.89 -10.10 -4.90
CA LEU A 112 10.31 -11.06 -3.97
C LEU A 112 10.98 -11.01 -2.60
N ALA A 113 12.32 -10.97 -2.56
CA ALA A 113 13.06 -10.86 -1.31
C ALA A 113 12.77 -9.52 -0.59
N GLU A 114 12.72 -8.41 -1.32
CA GLU A 114 12.35 -7.09 -0.78
C GLU A 114 10.93 -7.07 -0.22
N ASN A 115 9.95 -7.64 -0.94
CA ASN A 115 8.56 -7.73 -0.47
C ASN A 115 8.45 -8.65 0.76
N ALA A 116 9.13 -9.79 0.77
CA ALA A 116 9.15 -10.70 1.91
C ALA A 116 9.81 -10.07 3.16
N ALA A 117 10.89 -9.29 2.99
CA ALA A 117 11.50 -8.52 4.07
C ALA A 117 10.57 -7.40 4.56
N SER A 118 9.87 -6.74 3.64
CA SER A 118 8.90 -5.68 3.96
C SER A 118 7.64 -6.22 4.65
N ARG A 119 7.24 -7.48 4.39
CA ARG A 119 6.20 -8.21 5.14
C ARG A 119 6.58 -8.39 6.62
N GLY A 120 7.88 -8.48 6.92
CA GLY A 120 8.41 -8.53 8.28
C GLY A 120 8.51 -7.15 8.94
N ALA A 121 8.86 -6.12 8.17
CA ALA A 121 8.94 -4.73 8.65
C ALA A 121 7.58 -4.13 9.06
N THR A 122 6.47 -4.77 8.70
CA THR A 122 5.12 -4.38 9.11
C THR A 122 4.57 -5.15 10.31
N ARG A 123 5.36 -6.08 10.87
CA ARG A 123 5.19 -6.58 12.24
C ARG A 123 6.15 -5.92 13.23
N ASP A 124 6.69 -4.76 12.89
CA ASP A 124 7.65 -4.11 13.77
C ASP A 124 6.95 -3.29 14.85
N THR A 125 6.37 -4.01 15.81
CA THR A 125 5.98 -3.42 17.09
C THR A 125 7.17 -2.67 17.72
N GLY A 126 8.40 -3.16 17.48
CA GLY A 126 9.66 -2.57 17.93
C GLY A 126 9.94 -1.17 17.37
N ALA A 127 9.59 -0.86 16.13
CA ALA A 127 9.77 0.49 15.56
C ALA A 127 8.87 1.52 16.23
N VAL A 128 7.61 1.16 16.51
CA VAL A 128 6.69 2.05 17.24
C VAL A 128 7.07 2.13 18.72
N ASP A 129 7.53 1.03 19.32
CA ASP A 129 8.06 1.03 20.69
C ASP A 129 9.28 1.94 20.82
N ALA A 130 10.25 1.83 19.91
CA ALA A 130 11.43 2.69 19.86
C ALA A 130 11.05 4.16 19.64
N PHE A 131 10.15 4.43 18.69
CA PHE A 131 9.65 5.78 18.45
C PHE A 131 9.01 6.38 19.72
N LEU A 132 8.10 5.63 20.36
CA LEU A 132 7.48 6.10 21.60
C LEU A 132 8.52 6.25 22.70
N ALA A 133 9.50 5.35 22.82
CA ALA A 133 10.58 5.43 23.81
C ALA A 133 11.41 6.72 23.69
N GLU A 134 11.63 7.23 22.48
CA GLU A 134 12.37 8.48 22.23
C GLU A 134 11.49 9.73 22.18
N LEU A 135 10.17 9.57 22.05
CA LEU A 135 9.23 10.68 21.90
C LEU A 135 9.20 11.57 23.16
N ASP A 136 9.59 12.83 23.00
CA ASP A 136 9.38 13.90 23.99
C ASP A 136 7.98 14.48 23.82
N HIS A 137 7.00 13.89 24.51
CA HIS A 137 5.60 14.32 24.47
C HIS A 137 4.87 13.98 25.78
N PRO A 138 4.06 14.91 26.34
CA PRO A 138 3.40 14.70 27.64
C PRO A 138 2.40 13.53 27.64
N LEU A 139 1.84 13.19 26.47
CA LEU A 139 0.85 12.11 26.30
C LEU A 139 1.44 10.78 25.79
N LYS A 140 2.76 10.59 25.89
CA LYS A 140 3.44 9.38 25.40
C LYS A 140 2.86 8.08 25.98
N ALA A 141 2.51 8.08 27.27
CA ALA A 141 1.91 6.92 27.91
C ALA A 141 0.51 6.62 27.35
N GLU A 142 -0.29 7.66 27.14
CA GLU A 142 -1.63 7.55 26.57
C GLU A 142 -1.59 7.11 25.10
N PHE A 143 -0.59 7.52 24.33
CA PHE A 143 -0.37 7.00 22.97
C PHE A 143 -0.12 5.48 22.97
N ALA A 144 0.68 4.97 23.91
CA ALA A 144 0.91 3.52 24.06
C ALA A 144 -0.38 2.77 24.43
N VAL A 145 -1.23 3.36 25.28
CA VAL A 145 -2.54 2.80 25.63
C VAL A 145 -3.47 2.78 24.41
N VAL A 146 -3.60 3.90 23.68
CA VAL A 146 -4.45 3.98 22.47
C VAL A 146 -3.98 3.00 21.41
N ARG A 147 -2.67 2.89 21.17
CA ARG A 147 -2.07 1.89 20.28
C ARG A 147 -2.52 0.48 20.63
N THR A 148 -2.42 0.09 21.91
CA THR A 148 -2.86 -1.22 22.39
C THR A 148 -4.36 -1.44 22.15
N GLN A 149 -5.18 -0.41 22.38
CA GLN A 149 -6.63 -0.50 22.18
C GLN A 149 -6.99 -0.68 20.69
N ILE A 150 -6.29 0.00 19.78
CA ILE A 150 -6.48 -0.11 18.33
C ILE A 150 -6.04 -1.48 17.82
N LEU A 151 -4.86 -1.96 18.20
CA LEU A 151 -4.37 -3.29 17.80
C LEU A 151 -5.30 -4.42 18.27
N ALA A 152 -5.95 -4.24 19.43
CA ALA A 152 -6.93 -5.20 19.95
C ALA A 152 -8.33 -5.09 19.32
N ALA A 153 -8.59 -4.10 18.44
CA ALA A 153 -9.92 -3.86 17.90
C ALA A 153 -10.36 -4.93 16.90
N ALA A 154 -9.44 -5.46 16.08
CA ALA A 154 -9.70 -6.53 15.12
C ALA A 154 -8.41 -7.31 14.80
N PRO A 155 -8.50 -8.62 14.50
CA PRO A 155 -7.34 -9.36 14.01
C PRO A 155 -6.86 -8.79 12.67
N GLY A 156 -5.54 -8.79 12.45
CA GLY A 156 -4.93 -8.30 11.21
C GLY A 156 -4.71 -6.78 11.14
N ILE A 157 -4.99 -6.05 12.23
CA ILE A 157 -4.47 -4.70 12.39
C ILE A 157 -2.98 -4.78 12.74
N GLU A 158 -2.18 -4.02 12.01
CA GLU A 158 -0.76 -3.85 12.23
C GLU A 158 -0.45 -2.36 12.41
N ASP A 159 0.65 -2.04 13.07
CA ASP A 159 1.15 -0.69 13.24
C ASP A 159 2.57 -0.51 12.69
N GLY A 160 2.97 0.75 12.53
CA GLY A 160 4.30 1.12 12.09
C GLY A 160 4.47 2.64 12.01
N ILE A 161 5.67 3.10 11.67
CA ILE A 161 5.94 4.53 11.51
C ILE A 161 5.64 4.98 10.08
N LYS A 162 4.66 5.87 9.94
CA LYS A 162 4.30 6.51 8.67
C LYS A 162 4.01 7.98 8.91
N TRP A 163 4.45 8.84 7.98
CA TRP A 163 4.36 10.30 8.15
C TRP A 163 4.98 10.83 9.45
N ASN A 164 6.07 10.18 9.89
CA ASN A 164 6.76 10.50 11.15
C ASN A 164 5.85 10.41 12.40
N ALA A 165 4.88 9.50 12.38
CA ALA A 165 4.03 9.20 13.52
C ALA A 165 3.66 7.70 13.52
N PRO A 166 3.26 7.15 14.68
CA PRO A 166 2.67 5.83 14.72
C PRO A 166 1.34 5.82 13.95
N SER A 167 1.26 4.91 13.00
CA SER A 167 0.11 4.70 12.12
C SER A 167 -0.30 3.24 12.14
N PHE A 168 -1.54 2.99 11.72
CA PHE A 168 -2.16 1.67 11.73
C PHE A 168 -2.68 1.31 10.35
N ARG A 169 -2.61 0.03 10.03
CA ARG A 169 -2.99 -0.52 8.74
C ARG A 169 -3.66 -1.87 8.89
N THR A 170 -4.41 -2.27 7.87
CA THR A 170 -4.69 -3.67 7.58
C THR A 170 -3.93 -4.02 6.29
N SER A 171 -4.61 -3.91 5.14
CA SER A 171 -3.98 -3.95 3.82
C SER A 171 -3.41 -2.59 3.39
N ASP A 172 -4.03 -1.49 3.80
CA ASP A 172 -3.57 -0.11 3.61
C ASP A 172 -3.64 0.67 4.94
N TRP A 173 -2.95 1.80 5.03
CA TRP A 173 -2.95 2.66 6.21
C TRP A 173 -4.33 3.30 6.37
N PHE A 174 -4.90 3.21 7.58
CA PHE A 174 -6.24 3.75 7.89
C PHE A 174 -6.28 4.71 9.08
N ALA A 175 -5.27 4.72 9.94
CA ALA A 175 -5.22 5.62 11.09
C ALA A 175 -3.81 6.10 11.39
N THR A 176 -3.67 7.30 11.96
CA THR A 176 -2.40 7.86 12.43
C THR A 176 -2.60 8.64 13.73
N LEU A 177 -1.71 8.46 14.70
CA LEU A 177 -1.70 9.28 15.93
C LEU A 177 -1.36 10.73 15.59
N PHE A 178 -2.18 11.66 16.08
CA PHE A 178 -1.95 13.09 15.91
C PHE A 178 -1.12 13.64 17.08
N LEU A 179 0.18 13.76 16.86
CA LEU A 179 1.16 14.08 17.91
C LEU A 179 1.29 15.58 18.25
N ARG A 180 0.49 16.46 17.62
CA ARG A 180 0.57 17.91 17.87
C ARG A 180 -0.25 18.35 19.09
N ALA A 181 -1.27 17.57 19.45
CA ALA A 181 -2.12 17.88 20.60
C ALA A 181 -1.48 17.37 21.89
N THR A 182 -1.29 18.26 22.86
CA THR A 182 -0.60 17.95 24.12
C THR A 182 -1.56 17.73 25.30
N ASP A 183 -2.85 18.02 25.14
CA ASP A 183 -3.87 17.94 26.20
C ASP A 183 -4.89 16.81 26.00
N ARG A 184 -4.94 16.24 24.80
CA ARG A 184 -5.86 15.17 24.41
C ARG A 184 -5.22 14.23 23.39
N VAL A 185 -5.52 12.94 23.44
CA VAL A 185 -5.13 12.02 22.36
C VAL A 185 -6.14 12.13 21.22
N GLN A 186 -5.61 12.34 20.02
CA GLN A 186 -6.39 12.30 18.79
C GLN A 186 -5.78 11.37 17.75
N LEU A 187 -6.64 10.88 16.86
CA LEU A 187 -6.30 10.04 15.71
C LEU A 187 -6.85 10.70 14.46
N ILE A 188 -6.09 10.67 13.37
CA ILE A 188 -6.63 10.93 12.04
C ILE A 188 -6.97 9.59 11.41
N LEU A 189 -8.25 9.36 11.14
CA LEU A 189 -8.71 8.25 10.33
C LEU A 189 -8.79 8.65 8.86
N HIS A 190 -8.45 7.71 7.97
CA HIS A 190 -8.45 7.94 6.53
C HIS A 190 -8.75 6.66 5.74
N PHE A 191 -9.33 6.78 4.54
CA PHE A 191 -9.53 5.66 3.60
C PHE A 191 -8.35 5.49 2.63
N GLY A 192 -7.13 5.46 3.19
CA GLY A 192 -5.85 5.33 2.47
C GLY A 192 -5.00 6.61 2.46
N ALA A 193 -3.75 6.48 1.98
CA ALA A 193 -2.72 7.52 2.09
C ALA A 193 -2.94 8.81 1.27
N LYS A 194 -3.80 8.79 0.25
CA LYS A 194 -4.11 9.95 -0.61
C LYS A 194 -5.59 10.29 -0.48
N ALA A 195 -5.89 11.58 -0.32
CA ALA A 195 -7.27 12.09 -0.37
C ALA A 195 -7.87 11.72 -1.73
N LYS A 196 -9.11 11.24 -1.74
CA LYS A 196 -9.84 10.97 -2.98
C LYS A 196 -10.98 11.96 -3.12
N ASP A 197 -10.87 12.87 -4.08
CA ASP A 197 -12.03 13.65 -4.53
C ASP A 197 -13.08 12.71 -5.13
N GLY A 198 -14.33 12.86 -4.70
CA GLY A 198 -15.48 12.26 -5.37
C GLY A 198 -15.86 10.84 -4.97
N THR A 199 -15.26 10.23 -3.95
CA THR A 199 -15.86 9.02 -3.36
C THR A 199 -16.88 9.46 -2.32
N LYS A 200 -18.18 9.42 -2.66
CA LYS A 200 -19.27 9.58 -1.69
C LYS A 200 -19.26 8.39 -0.71
N CYS A 201 -18.35 8.39 0.25
CA CYS A 201 -18.43 7.51 1.41
C CYS A 201 -19.19 8.27 2.50
N PHE A 202 -20.52 8.24 2.42
CA PHE A 202 -21.34 8.51 3.60
C PHE A 202 -21.27 7.27 4.48
N VAL A 203 -20.12 7.07 5.14
CA VAL A 203 -20.06 6.05 6.18
C VAL A 203 -20.76 6.63 7.38
N SER A 204 -21.97 6.13 7.65
CA SER A 204 -22.62 6.37 8.93
C SER A 204 -21.90 5.50 9.95
N ILE A 205 -20.92 6.09 10.63
CA ILE A 205 -20.29 5.49 11.80
C ILE A 205 -21.04 6.02 13.01
N GLU A 206 -21.55 5.11 13.85
CA GLU A 206 -22.14 5.49 15.11
C GLU A 206 -21.11 6.19 16.00
N ASP A 207 -21.46 7.37 16.49
CA ASP A 207 -20.62 8.15 17.40
C ASP A 207 -21.40 8.56 18.66
N PRO A 208 -21.82 7.59 19.50
CA PRO A 208 -22.60 7.88 20.70
C PRO A 208 -21.83 8.72 21.72
N GLU A 209 -20.49 8.80 21.62
CA GLU A 209 -19.61 9.51 22.53
C GLU A 209 -19.13 10.88 21.99
N GLY A 210 -19.58 11.29 20.80
CA GLY A 210 -19.22 12.57 20.17
C GLY A 210 -17.71 12.72 19.94
N MET A 211 -17.04 11.64 19.52
CA MET A 211 -15.60 11.57 19.31
C MET A 211 -15.17 12.02 17.91
N ILE A 212 -16.06 12.01 16.92
CA ILE A 212 -15.73 12.17 15.50
C ILE A 212 -15.96 13.61 15.02
N GLU A 213 -14.91 14.20 14.45
CA GLU A 213 -14.99 15.43 13.66
C GLU A 213 -14.59 15.11 12.21
N TRP A 214 -15.50 15.28 11.26
CA TRP A 214 -15.22 15.01 9.85
C TRP A 214 -14.39 16.14 9.23
N LEU A 215 -13.20 15.80 8.72
CA LEU A 215 -12.29 16.75 8.05
C LEU A 215 -12.48 16.75 6.54
N ALA A 216 -12.92 15.63 5.98
CA ALA A 216 -13.27 15.43 4.57
C ALA A 216 -14.18 14.20 4.42
N THR A 217 -14.64 13.90 3.21
CA THR A 217 -15.46 12.71 2.92
C THR A 217 -14.74 11.38 3.18
N ASP A 218 -13.41 11.40 3.24
CA ASP A 218 -12.58 10.22 3.46
C ASP A 218 -11.67 10.33 4.68
N ARG A 219 -11.89 11.34 5.54
CA ARG A 219 -11.03 11.65 6.69
C ARG A 219 -11.82 12.18 7.87
N ALA A 220 -11.48 11.68 9.05
CA ALA A 220 -12.01 12.19 10.31
C ALA A 220 -10.91 12.36 11.34
N MET A 221 -11.02 13.38 12.17
CA MET A 221 -10.32 13.48 13.43
C MET A 221 -11.15 12.79 14.51
N VAL A 222 -10.54 11.91 15.28
CA VAL A 222 -11.18 11.21 16.39
C VAL A 222 -10.50 11.64 17.69
N THR A 223 -11.27 12.27 18.57
CA THR A 223 -10.78 12.72 19.87
C THR A 223 -11.08 11.67 20.94
N VAL A 224 -10.07 10.91 21.34
CA VAL A 224 -10.21 9.85 22.36
C VAL A 224 -10.24 10.46 23.77
N GLY A 225 -9.43 11.50 23.99
CA GLY A 225 -9.24 12.13 25.30
C GLY A 225 -8.08 11.51 26.10
N THR A 226 -8.00 11.81 27.39
CA THR A 226 -6.91 11.37 28.30
C THR A 226 -7.48 10.82 29.61
N GLY A 227 -6.64 10.15 30.41
CA GLY A 227 -7.00 9.63 31.74
C GLY A 227 -8.32 8.84 31.77
N LYS A 228 -9.28 9.28 32.59
CA LYS A 228 -10.59 8.60 32.75
C LYS A 228 -11.41 8.58 31.44
N GLN A 229 -11.31 9.60 30.59
CA GLN A 229 -12.01 9.63 29.31
C GLN A 229 -11.49 8.53 28.38
N LEU A 230 -10.17 8.36 28.31
CA LEU A 230 -9.52 7.31 27.53
C LEU A 230 -9.96 5.91 27.99
N ALA A 231 -10.04 5.67 29.30
CA ALA A 231 -10.50 4.38 29.83
C ALA A 231 -11.98 4.12 29.50
N ARG A 232 -12.87 5.11 29.69
CA ARG A 232 -14.31 4.99 29.40
C ARG A 232 -14.57 4.72 27.92
N ARG A 233 -13.86 5.42 27.04
CA ARG A 233 -14.06 5.37 25.59
C ARG A 233 -13.41 4.17 24.89
N ARG A 234 -12.76 3.26 25.62
CA ARG A 234 -12.10 2.08 25.06
C ARG A 234 -13.00 1.29 24.11
N LYS A 235 -14.22 0.97 24.53
CA LYS A 235 -15.17 0.20 23.72
C LYS A 235 -15.59 1.00 22.48
N ALA A 236 -15.94 2.27 22.66
CA ALA A 236 -16.33 3.17 21.57
C ALA A 236 -15.22 3.31 20.52
N LEU A 237 -13.96 3.48 20.94
CA LEU A 237 -12.81 3.52 20.05
C LEU A 237 -12.67 2.21 19.25
N GLN A 238 -12.80 1.06 19.89
CA GLN A 238 -12.68 -0.23 19.21
C GLN A 238 -13.84 -0.50 18.23
N ASP A 239 -15.07 -0.14 18.61
CA ASP A 239 -16.24 -0.24 17.74
C ASP A 239 -16.08 0.67 16.51
N LEU A 240 -15.63 1.90 16.72
CA LEU A 240 -15.35 2.87 15.67
C LEU A 240 -14.23 2.38 14.74
N VAL A 241 -13.14 1.81 15.27
CA VAL A 241 -12.06 1.24 14.45
C VAL A 241 -12.57 0.06 13.61
N ARG A 242 -13.37 -0.85 14.20
CA ARG A 242 -13.99 -1.96 13.45
C ARG A 242 -14.91 -1.46 12.35
N ALA A 243 -15.77 -0.48 12.65
CA ALA A 243 -16.65 0.13 11.69
C ALA A 243 -15.86 0.81 10.56
N TRP A 244 -14.79 1.54 10.88
CA TRP A 244 -13.94 2.19 9.89
C TRP A 244 -13.28 1.17 8.95
N ILE A 245 -12.70 0.10 9.51
CA ILE A 245 -12.01 -0.95 8.75
C ILE A 245 -12.98 -1.68 7.82
N ALA A 246 -14.22 -1.95 8.26
CA ALA A 246 -15.24 -2.58 7.43
C ALA A 246 -15.61 -1.76 6.18
N HIS A 247 -15.39 -0.44 6.22
CA HIS A 247 -15.62 0.47 5.11
C HIS A 247 -14.35 0.86 4.36
N LEU A 248 -13.19 0.30 4.73
CA LEU A 248 -11.99 0.50 3.94
C LEU A 248 -12.25 0.00 2.52
N PRO A 249 -11.89 0.81 1.50
CA PRO A 249 -11.93 0.32 0.14
C PRO A 249 -11.10 -0.96 0.06
N PRO A 250 -11.52 -1.97 -0.72
CA PRO A 250 -10.73 -3.18 -0.91
C PRO A 250 -9.30 -2.78 -1.26
N ALA A 251 -8.33 -3.51 -0.69
CA ALA A 251 -6.91 -3.27 -0.88
C ALA A 251 -6.67 -2.88 -2.33
N LYS A 252 -6.19 -1.67 -2.59
CA LYS A 252 -5.99 -1.22 -3.96
C LYS A 252 -5.05 -2.22 -4.64
N ASP A 253 -5.56 -2.95 -5.63
CA ASP A 253 -4.78 -3.22 -6.84
C ASP A 253 -4.27 -1.88 -7.30
N GLY A 254 -2.97 -1.69 -7.09
CA GLY A 254 -2.31 -0.39 -7.14
C GLY A 254 -2.93 0.47 -8.23
N LYS A 255 -3.50 1.60 -7.84
CA LYS A 255 -4.05 2.60 -8.74
C LYS A 255 -3.81 3.96 -8.10
N ALA A 256 -2.85 4.66 -8.69
CA ALA A 256 -2.64 6.09 -8.74
C ALA A 256 -2.77 6.48 -10.22
#